data_AF-A0AAX3I9M9-F1
#
_entry.id   AF-A0AAX3I9M9-F1
#
_cell.length_a   1.000
_cell.length_b   1.000
_cell.length_c   1.000
_cell.angle_alpha   90.00
_cell.angle_beta   90.00
_cell.angle_gamma   90.00
#
_symmetry.space_group_name_H-M   'P 1'
#
loop_
_entity.id
_entity.type
_entity.pdbx_description
1 polymer ?
#
loop_
_entity_poly.entity_id
_entity_poly.type
_entity_poly.pdbx_seq_one_letter_code
_entity_poly.pdbx_strand_id
1 'polypeptide(L)'
;MAVEDTDYLGTLLDMFDLAEPQAREGTSESTLESSPPSDNPGEAFLNWVREGILSHNLIINDSKAKIHTVSGTVFLVSPGLFQRYVQEFPGIAKKVNKEIEEWRWVQKQFEKLKVHRKRDNGLNIWACQVQGHRKRTTLKGYLIEDPKHLFELIPPDNPFLKIAES
;
A
#
# COMPACT_ATOMS: atom_id res chain seq x y z
N MET A 1 -82.00 0.12 -7.54
CA MET A 1 -81.68 0.09 -6.10
C MET A 1 -80.87 -1.17 -5.84
N ALA A 2 -79.56 -1.00 -5.78
CA ALA A 2 -78.56 -1.93 -5.25
C ALA A 2 -77.21 -1.27 -5.57
N VAL A 3 -76.62 -0.58 -4.60
CA VAL A 3 -75.21 -0.19 -4.64
C VAL A 3 -74.56 -0.99 -3.53
N GLU A 4 -73.89 -2.07 -3.91
CA GLU A 4 -73.04 -2.86 -3.06
C GLU A 4 -71.59 -2.41 -3.29
N ASP A 5 -70.95 -2.09 -2.17
CA ASP A 5 -69.63 -2.58 -1.77
C ASP A 5 -68.39 -2.01 -2.50
N THR A 6 -67.88 -0.87 -1.98
CA THR A 6 -66.44 -0.52 -2.11
C THR A 6 -65.83 0.11 -0.86
N ASP A 7 -66.58 0.27 0.23
CA ASP A 7 -66.16 1.04 1.42
C ASP A 7 -65.32 0.25 2.45
N TYR A 8 -64.79 -0.92 2.09
CA TYR A 8 -63.97 -1.74 3.01
C TYR A 8 -62.46 -1.70 2.75
N LEU A 9 -62.02 -1.15 1.61
CA LEU A 9 -60.59 -1.05 1.26
C LEU A 9 -59.96 0.30 1.63
N GLY A 10 -60.77 1.33 1.87
CA GLY A 10 -60.28 2.69 2.19
C GLY A 10 -59.67 2.82 3.59
N THR A 11 -60.11 2.01 4.56
CA THR A 11 -59.73 2.18 5.97
C THR A 11 -58.60 1.24 6.42
N LEU A 12 -58.18 0.29 5.56
CA LEU A 12 -57.11 -0.67 5.84
C LEU A 12 -55.75 -0.23 5.25
N LEU A 13 -55.72 0.77 4.38
CA LEU A 13 -54.50 1.31 3.79
C LEU A 13 -53.91 2.50 4.57
N ASP A 14 -54.70 3.14 5.44
CA ASP A 14 -54.28 4.32 6.24
C ASP A 14 -53.70 3.98 7.63
N MET A 15 -53.54 2.69 7.96
CA MET A 15 -52.85 2.25 9.20
C MET A 15 -51.37 1.86 9.00
N PHE A 16 -50.81 2.09 7.81
CA PHE A 16 -49.37 1.94 7.54
C PHE A 16 -48.68 3.30 7.34
N ASP A 17 -49.17 4.34 8.01
CA ASP A 17 -48.44 5.60 8.19
C ASP A 17 -47.49 5.50 9.41
N LEU A 18 -46.44 4.68 9.25
CA LEU A 18 -45.29 4.65 10.16
C LEU A 18 -44.01 4.81 9.35
N ALA A 19 -43.62 6.07 9.21
CA ALA A 19 -42.28 6.58 8.92
C ALA A 19 -41.65 6.12 7.59
N GLU A 20 -41.54 7.05 6.63
CA GLU A 20 -40.57 6.92 5.53
C GLU A 20 -39.13 6.88 6.10
N PRO A 21 -38.34 5.82 5.86
CA PRO A 21 -36.90 5.93 5.78
C PRO A 21 -36.54 6.06 4.29
N GLN A 22 -36.18 7.26 3.86
CA GLN A 22 -35.67 7.53 2.52
C GLN A 22 -34.59 6.49 2.15
N ALA A 23 -34.86 5.73 1.10
CA ALA A 23 -34.03 4.64 0.61
C ALA A 23 -32.98 5.16 -0.39
N ARG A 24 -31.71 4.88 -0.06
CA ARG A 24 -30.68 4.32 -0.96
C ARG A 24 -30.21 5.17 -2.14
N GLU A 25 -29.02 5.74 -1.99
CA GLU A 25 -27.96 5.54 -2.99
C GLU A 25 -26.78 4.84 -2.33
N GLY A 26 -26.50 3.63 -2.82
CA GLY A 26 -25.33 2.86 -2.42
C GLY A 26 -24.09 3.46 -3.08
N THR A 27 -23.20 3.98 -2.26
CA THR A 27 -21.76 3.95 -2.56
C THR A 27 -21.09 3.58 -1.25
N SER A 28 -20.85 2.29 -1.06
CA SER A 28 -19.85 1.81 -0.13
C SER A 28 -18.48 2.16 -0.69
N GLU A 29 -18.15 3.45 -0.69
CA GLU A 29 -16.76 3.85 -0.59
C GLU A 29 -16.40 3.65 0.88
N SER A 30 -15.88 2.46 1.17
CA SER A 30 -14.82 2.35 2.15
C SER A 30 -13.67 3.20 1.63
N THR A 31 -13.78 4.53 1.73
CA THR A 31 -12.63 5.42 1.77
C THR A 31 -11.92 4.98 3.03
N LEU A 32 -11.02 4.01 2.87
CA LEU A 32 -9.92 3.80 3.79
C LEU A 32 -9.37 5.21 3.99
N GLU A 33 -9.56 5.76 5.18
CA GLU A 33 -8.94 7.00 5.60
C GLU A 33 -7.44 6.76 5.49
N SER A 34 -6.94 7.02 4.29
CA SER A 34 -5.53 7.04 3.97
C SER A 34 -5.00 8.14 4.87
N SER A 35 -4.24 7.76 5.88
CA SER A 35 -3.67 8.66 6.88
C SER A 35 -3.10 9.91 6.18
N PRO A 36 -3.34 11.11 6.74
CA PRO A 36 -2.99 12.35 6.05
C PRO A 36 -1.50 12.36 5.70
N PRO A 37 -1.08 13.03 4.61
CA PRO A 37 0.32 13.14 4.26
C PRO A 37 1.04 13.88 5.38
N SER A 38 1.68 13.12 6.27
CA SER A 38 2.40 13.63 7.42
C SER A 38 3.42 14.70 7.01
N ASP A 39 3.83 15.54 7.95
CA ASP A 39 4.89 16.53 7.75
C ASP A 39 6.23 15.89 7.33
N ASN A 40 6.36 14.56 7.46
CA ASN A 40 7.48 13.78 6.99
C ASN A 40 7.06 12.69 5.98
N PRO A 41 7.06 13.00 4.66
CA PRO A 41 6.61 12.06 3.63
C PRO A 41 7.44 10.78 3.53
N GLY A 42 8.71 10.82 3.97
CA GLY A 42 9.54 9.60 4.04
C GLY A 42 9.04 8.64 5.11
N GLU A 43 8.65 9.18 6.28
CA GLU A 43 8.10 8.38 7.38
C GLU A 43 6.70 7.87 7.03
N ALA A 44 5.88 8.70 6.37
CA ALA A 44 4.58 8.25 5.85
C ALA A 44 4.73 7.04 4.93
N PHE A 45 5.72 7.05 4.03
CA PHE A 45 6.01 5.90 3.17
C PHE A 45 6.40 4.66 3.99
N LEU A 46 7.28 4.78 4.98
CA LEU A 46 7.67 3.65 5.83
C LEU A 46 6.51 3.09 6.66
N ASN A 47 5.66 3.97 7.19
CA ASN A 47 4.47 3.56 7.94
C ASN A 47 3.50 2.82 7.03
N TRP A 48 3.26 3.32 5.81
CA TRP A 48 2.47 2.60 4.81
C TRP A 48 3.06 1.23 4.47
N VAL A 49 4.39 1.11 4.34
CA VAL A 49 5.03 -0.21 4.14
C VAL A 49 4.73 -1.14 5.32
N ARG A 50 4.89 -0.65 6.56
CA ARG A 50 4.63 -1.44 7.77
C ARG A 50 3.18 -1.88 7.87
N GLU A 51 2.24 -0.95 7.73
CA GLU A 51 0.80 -1.23 7.77
C GLU A 51 0.37 -2.15 6.63
N GLY A 52 0.93 -1.96 5.43
CA GLY A 52 0.67 -2.82 4.28
C GLY A 52 1.14 -4.25 4.49
N ILE A 53 2.27 -4.46 5.17
CA ILE A 53 2.75 -5.80 5.56
C ILE A 53 1.81 -6.41 6.60
N LEU A 54 1.48 -5.67 7.67
CA LEU A 54 0.63 -6.15 8.77
C LEU A 54 -0.78 -6.50 8.30
N SER A 55 -1.34 -5.70 7.39
CA SER A 55 -2.67 -5.92 6.80
C SER A 55 -2.67 -6.94 5.65
N HIS A 56 -1.52 -7.52 5.29
CA HIS A 56 -1.33 -8.41 4.13
C HIS A 56 -1.65 -7.77 2.77
N ASN A 57 -1.82 -6.45 2.69
CA ASN A 57 -2.00 -5.72 1.43
C ASN A 57 -0.71 -5.68 0.59
N LEU A 58 0.45 -5.68 1.25
CA LEU A 58 1.76 -5.80 0.63
C LEU A 58 2.29 -7.23 0.81
N ILE A 59 2.27 -8.00 -0.28
CA ILE A 59 2.89 -9.32 -0.31
C ILE A 59 4.41 -9.21 -0.12
N ILE A 60 4.95 -10.14 0.66
CA ILE A 60 6.39 -10.26 0.94
C ILE A 60 6.91 -11.60 0.40
N ASN A 61 8.18 -11.66 0.02
CA ASN A 61 8.88 -12.89 -0.38
C ASN A 61 8.27 -13.72 -1.53
N ASP A 62 7.21 -13.23 -2.18
CA ASP A 62 6.66 -13.82 -3.40
C ASP A 62 7.41 -13.36 -4.66
N SER A 63 7.28 -14.12 -5.75
CA SER A 63 7.77 -13.76 -7.08
C SER A 63 7.37 -12.37 -7.59
N LYS A 64 6.20 -11.86 -7.18
CA LYS A 64 5.67 -10.53 -7.56
C LYS A 64 5.85 -9.49 -6.46
N ALA A 65 6.37 -9.89 -5.29
CA ALA A 65 6.54 -9.00 -4.16
C ALA A 65 7.51 -7.86 -4.48
N LYS A 66 7.32 -6.76 -3.76
CA LYS A 66 8.21 -5.58 -3.81
C LYS A 66 9.01 -5.44 -2.51
N ILE A 67 8.80 -6.35 -1.57
CA ILE A 67 9.43 -6.39 -0.27
C ILE A 67 9.90 -7.82 -0.05
N HIS A 68 11.17 -7.98 0.30
CA HIS A 68 11.74 -9.28 0.59
C HIS A 68 12.61 -9.21 1.84
N THR A 69 12.80 -10.34 2.51
CA THR A 69 13.90 -10.53 3.46
C THR A 69 15.02 -11.31 2.80
N VAL A 70 16.26 -10.87 3.02
CA VAL A 70 17.46 -11.52 2.47
C VAL A 70 18.65 -11.23 3.37
N SER A 71 19.39 -12.28 3.74
CA SER A 71 20.57 -12.20 4.61
C SER A 71 20.30 -11.43 5.92
N GLY A 72 19.12 -11.65 6.53
CA GLY A 72 18.70 -10.98 7.76
C GLY A 72 18.37 -9.50 7.61
N THR A 73 18.22 -8.99 6.39
CA THR A 73 17.89 -7.59 6.08
C THR A 73 16.59 -7.49 5.27
N VAL A 74 15.99 -6.30 5.18
CA VAL A 74 14.81 -6.06 4.34
C VAL A 74 15.21 -5.41 3.04
N PHE A 75 14.81 -6.01 1.93
CA PHE A 75 15.03 -5.49 0.59
C PHE A 75 13.75 -4.87 0.01
N LEU A 76 13.79 -3.57 -0.24
CA LEU A 76 12.71 -2.79 -0.83
C LEU A 76 12.98 -2.56 -2.32
N VAL A 77 12.16 -3.15 -3.20
CA VAL A 77 12.37 -3.13 -4.66
C VAL A 77 12.04 -1.76 -5.24
N SER A 78 13.00 -1.16 -5.95
CA SER A 78 12.87 0.15 -6.62
C SER A 78 12.91 0.00 -8.15
N PRO A 79 12.10 0.78 -8.91
CA PRO A 79 11.18 1.83 -8.45
C PRO A 79 9.82 1.31 -8.00
N GLY A 80 9.54 0.01 -8.19
CA GLY A 80 8.19 -0.54 -8.13
C GLY A 80 7.43 -0.33 -6.82
N LEU A 81 8.11 -0.38 -5.66
CA LEU A 81 7.44 -0.13 -4.38
C LEU A 81 6.97 1.33 -4.23
N PHE A 82 7.80 2.29 -4.65
CA PHE A 82 7.48 3.71 -4.61
C PHE A 82 6.38 4.07 -5.61
N GLN A 83 6.41 3.45 -6.79
CA GLN A 83 5.35 3.61 -7.79
C GLN A 83 4.01 3.12 -7.26
N ARG A 84 3.98 1.97 -6.56
CA ARG A 84 2.77 1.47 -5.93
C ARG A 84 2.24 2.44 -4.87
N TYR A 85 3.11 2.96 -4.02
CA TYR A 85 2.72 3.94 -3.00
C TYR A 85 2.03 5.17 -3.62
N VAL A 86 2.62 5.81 -4.63
CA VAL A 86 1.99 7.01 -5.22
C VAL A 86 0.70 6.72 -5.99
N GLN A 87 0.49 5.47 -6.45
CA GLN A 87 -0.78 5.04 -7.04
C GLN A 87 -1.89 4.91 -6.00
N GLU A 88 -1.57 4.50 -4.76
CA GLU A 88 -2.53 4.38 -3.66
C GLU A 88 -2.88 5.75 -3.05
N PHE A 89 -2.00 6.76 -3.20
CA PHE A 89 -2.20 8.11 -2.66
C PHE A 89 -2.12 9.19 -3.76
N PRO A 90 -3.08 9.22 -4.70
CA PRO A 90 -3.12 10.21 -5.77
C PRO A 90 -3.36 11.60 -5.17
N GLY A 91 -2.31 12.43 -5.10
CA GLY A 91 -2.37 13.72 -4.43
C GLY A 91 -1.07 14.13 -3.76
N ILE A 92 -0.16 13.18 -3.54
CA ILE A 92 1.24 13.45 -3.18
C ILE A 92 1.85 14.44 -4.19
N ALA A 93 1.50 14.31 -5.48
CA ALA A 93 1.76 15.23 -6.58
C ALA A 93 1.63 16.73 -6.25
N LYS A 94 0.60 17.10 -5.47
CA LYS A 94 0.28 18.52 -5.23
C LYS A 94 1.38 19.24 -4.45
N LYS A 95 2.24 18.50 -3.73
CA LYS A 95 3.41 19.02 -3.01
C LYS A 95 4.70 18.97 -3.84
N VAL A 96 4.67 18.43 -5.07
CA VAL A 96 5.86 18.23 -5.90
C VAL A 96 5.97 19.35 -6.93
N ASN A 97 7.16 19.93 -7.06
CA ASN A 97 7.47 20.82 -8.19
C ASN A 97 7.28 20.02 -9.49
N LYS A 98 6.53 20.54 -10.48
CA LYS A 98 6.01 19.80 -11.65
C LYS A 98 7.07 19.07 -12.51
N GLU A 99 8.35 19.26 -12.22
CA GLU A 99 9.49 18.70 -12.94
C GLU A 99 9.89 17.28 -12.51
N ILE A 100 9.44 16.79 -11.34
CA ILE A 100 9.86 15.48 -10.80
C ILE A 100 8.66 14.54 -10.71
N GLU A 101 8.83 13.31 -11.20
CA GLU A 101 7.86 12.22 -11.01
C GLU A 101 7.61 11.97 -9.51
N GLU A 102 6.34 11.81 -9.12
CA GLU A 102 5.92 11.72 -7.72
C GLU A 102 6.67 10.64 -6.94
N TRP A 103 6.84 9.45 -7.52
CA TRP A 103 7.53 8.33 -6.87
C TRP A 103 9.00 8.64 -6.62
N ARG A 104 9.67 9.41 -7.49
CA ARG A 104 11.06 9.85 -7.29
C ARG A 104 11.15 10.84 -6.15
N TRP A 105 10.15 11.70 -5.99
CA TRP A 105 10.10 12.63 -4.87
C TRP A 105 9.94 11.86 -3.55
N VAL A 106 9.03 10.88 -3.46
CA VAL A 106 8.88 10.03 -2.27
C VAL A 106 10.17 9.27 -1.97
N GLN A 107 10.79 8.68 -3.00
CA GLN A 107 12.06 7.98 -2.87
C GLN A 107 13.15 8.89 -2.28
N LYS A 108 13.24 10.16 -2.73
CA LYS A 108 14.16 11.14 -2.14
C LYS A 108 13.83 11.46 -0.68
N GLN A 109 12.55 11.54 -0.29
CA GLN A 109 12.19 11.77 1.12
C GLN A 109 12.54 10.56 1.98
N PHE A 110 12.31 9.35 1.49
CA PHE A 110 12.77 8.12 2.15
C PHE A 110 14.31 8.11 2.33
N GLU A 111 15.08 8.45 1.30
CA GLU A 111 16.55 8.47 1.40
C GLU A 111 17.07 9.50 2.41
N LYS A 112 16.34 10.60 2.65
CA LYS A 112 16.71 11.59 3.67
C LYS A 112 16.59 11.05 5.09
N LEU A 113 15.78 10.03 5.32
CA LEU A 113 15.66 9.38 6.63
C LEU A 113 16.93 8.60 7.00
N LYS A 114 17.77 8.25 6.02
CA LYS A 114 19.03 7.51 6.21
C LYS A 114 18.85 6.16 6.93
N VAL A 115 17.67 5.57 6.85
CA VAL A 115 17.38 4.22 7.39
C VAL A 115 17.90 3.10 6.49
N HIS A 116 18.20 3.41 5.22
CA HIS A 116 18.74 2.44 4.28
C HIS A 116 20.25 2.27 4.45
N ARG A 117 20.72 1.03 4.28
CA ARG A 117 22.14 0.70 4.19
C ARG A 117 22.75 1.32 2.93
N LYS A 118 23.84 2.07 3.12
CA LYS A 118 24.69 2.56 2.03
C LYS A 118 25.76 1.53 1.67
N ARG A 119 26.17 1.53 0.41
CA ARG A 119 27.35 0.80 -0.06
C ARG A 119 28.62 1.56 0.29
N ASP A 120 29.75 0.86 0.28
CA ASP A 120 31.08 1.43 0.55
C ASP A 120 31.46 2.54 -0.44
N ASN A 121 30.96 2.46 -1.68
CA ASN A 121 31.12 3.49 -2.71
C ASN A 121 30.14 4.67 -2.57
N GLY A 122 29.36 4.74 -1.50
CA GLY A 122 28.40 5.81 -1.22
C GLY A 122 27.06 5.71 -1.95
N LEU A 123 26.84 4.66 -2.75
CA LEU A 123 25.56 4.43 -3.44
C LEU A 123 24.50 3.84 -2.49
N ASN A 124 23.24 4.18 -2.72
CA ASN A 124 22.11 3.70 -1.90
C ASN A 124 21.43 2.42 -2.47
N ILE A 125 21.61 2.16 -3.77
CA ILE A 125 20.91 1.10 -4.48
C ILE A 125 21.74 -0.18 -4.50
N TRP A 126 21.17 -1.23 -3.94
CA TRP A 126 21.68 -2.58 -3.96
C TRP A 126 21.06 -3.38 -5.10
N ALA A 127 21.81 -4.37 -5.58
CA ALA A 127 21.35 -5.35 -6.53
C ALA A 127 21.16 -6.70 -5.81
N CYS A 128 20.03 -7.35 -6.03
CA CYS A 128 19.76 -8.70 -5.56
C CYS A 128 19.53 -9.61 -6.76
N GLN A 129 20.30 -10.69 -6.86
CA GLN A 129 20.12 -11.71 -7.88
C GLN A 129 18.97 -12.63 -7.49
N VAL A 130 18.01 -12.81 -8.40
CA VAL A 130 16.94 -13.79 -8.30
C VAL A 130 17.41 -15.09 -8.95
N GLN A 131 17.54 -16.13 -8.13
CA GLN A 131 17.94 -17.47 -8.55
C GLN A 131 16.70 -18.30 -8.85
N GLY A 132 16.09 -18.06 -10.00
CA GLY A 132 15.02 -18.92 -10.52
C GLY A 132 15.59 -20.13 -11.25
N HIS A 133 14.85 -21.25 -11.24
CA HIS A 133 15.21 -22.48 -11.94
C HIS A 133 15.41 -22.29 -13.46
N ARG A 134 14.77 -21.27 -14.04
CA ARG A 134 14.78 -21.00 -15.50
C ARG A 134 15.28 -19.62 -15.90
N LYS A 135 15.37 -18.65 -14.99
CA LYS A 135 15.75 -17.26 -15.30
C LYS A 135 16.57 -16.67 -14.16
N ARG A 136 17.68 -16.02 -14.52
CA ARG A 136 18.46 -15.14 -13.64
C ARG A 136 18.08 -13.70 -13.96
N THR A 137 17.48 -13.04 -12.99
CA THR A 137 17.12 -11.63 -13.08
C THR A 137 17.77 -10.89 -11.91
N THR A 138 18.07 -9.62 -12.08
CA THR A 138 18.56 -8.78 -10.99
C THR A 138 17.48 -7.78 -10.59
N LEU A 139 17.09 -7.79 -9.33
CA LEU A 139 16.28 -6.74 -8.73
C LEU A 139 17.19 -5.63 -8.21
N LYS A 140 16.72 -4.39 -8.30
CA LYS A 140 17.39 -3.22 -7.71
C LYS A 140 16.52 -2.68 -6.59
N GLY A 141 17.13 -2.20 -5.52
CA GLY A 141 16.38 -1.78 -4.35
C GLY A 141 17.25 -1.25 -3.22
N TYR A 142 16.60 -0.97 -2.11
CA TYR A 142 17.25 -0.53 -0.87
C TYR A 142 17.32 -1.69 0.10
N LEU A 143 18.38 -1.73 0.91
CA LEU A 143 18.47 -2.63 2.06
C LEU A 143 18.21 -1.83 3.33
N ILE A 144 17.41 -2.38 4.24
CA ILE A 144 17.26 -1.90 5.62
C ILE A 144 17.89 -2.95 6.53
N GLU A 145 18.89 -2.54 7.31
CA GLU A 145 19.73 -3.46 8.09
C GLU A 145 18.96 -4.19 9.18
N ASP A 146 18.08 -3.47 9.88
CA ASP A 146 17.31 -4.02 10.99
C ASP A 146 15.85 -4.22 10.56
N PRO A 147 15.41 -5.47 10.33
CA PRO A 147 14.05 -5.78 9.91
C PRO A 147 12.98 -5.34 10.89
N LYS A 148 13.32 -5.09 12.16
CA LYS A 148 12.37 -4.62 13.18
C LYS A 148 11.77 -3.26 12.86
N HIS A 149 12.37 -2.49 11.95
CA HIS A 149 11.79 -1.24 11.46
C HIS A 149 10.46 -1.45 10.73
N LEU A 150 10.27 -2.63 10.11
CA LEU A 150 9.12 -2.95 9.26
C LEU A 150 8.33 -4.19 9.69
N PHE A 151 8.93 -5.08 10.48
CA PHE A 151 8.32 -6.34 10.89
C PHE A 151 8.27 -6.47 12.41
N GLU A 152 7.10 -6.78 12.96
CA GLU A 152 6.96 -7.22 14.36
C GLU A 152 7.49 -8.65 14.55
N LEU A 153 7.11 -9.53 13.62
CA LEU A 153 7.63 -10.89 13.50
C LEU A 153 8.44 -10.98 12.20
N ILE A 154 9.76 -11.20 12.31
CA ILE A 154 10.66 -11.23 11.15
C ILE A 154 10.40 -12.51 10.33
N PRO A 155 10.00 -12.40 9.04
CA PRO A 155 9.78 -13.56 8.19
C PRO A 155 11.12 -14.19 7.77
N PRO A 156 11.16 -15.50 7.45
CA PRO A 156 12.37 -16.16 6.98
C PRO A 156 12.86 -15.53 5.67
N ASP A 157 14.18 -15.51 5.47
CA ASP A 157 14.79 -14.99 4.25
C ASP A 157 14.28 -15.73 3.01
N ASN A 158 14.16 -14.99 1.90
CA ASN A 158 13.80 -15.54 0.62
C ASN A 158 14.97 -16.40 0.06
N PRO A 159 14.80 -17.72 -0.10
CA PRO A 159 15.90 -18.60 -0.50
C PRO A 159 16.32 -18.39 -1.96
N PHE A 160 15.51 -17.70 -2.77
CA PHE A 160 15.80 -17.41 -4.16
C PHE A 160 16.50 -16.07 -4.37
N LEU A 161 16.73 -15.29 -3.31
CA LEU A 161 17.44 -14.02 -3.40
C LEU A 161 18.84 -14.11 -2.81
N LYS A 162 19.80 -13.51 -3.51
CA LYS A 162 21.14 -13.27 -2.99
C LYS A 162 21.53 -11.83 -3.27
N ILE A 163 22.08 -11.15 -2.27
CA ILE A 163 22.65 -9.82 -2.45
C ILE A 163 23.86 -9.95 -3.37
N ALA A 164 23.89 -9.17 -4.46
CA ALA A 164 25.08 -9.03 -5.28
C ALA A 164 26.01 -8.05 -4.58
N GLU A 165 26.97 -8.60 -3.84
CA GLU A 165 28.10 -7.83 -3.30
C GLU A 165 28.88 -7.20 -4.44
N SER A 166 29.34 -5.97 -4.21
CA SER A 166 30.13 -5.16 -5.14
C SER A 166 31.48 -4.87 -4.53
#